data_AF-A0A832N861-F1
#
_entry.id   AF-A0A832N861-F1
#
_cell.length_a   1.000
_cell.length_b   1.000
_cell.length_c   1.000
_cell.angle_alpha   90.00
_cell.angle_beta   90.00
_cell.angle_gamma   90.00
#
_symmetry.space_group_name_H-M   'P 1'
#
loop_
_entity.id
_entity.type
_entity.pdbx_description
1 polymer ?
#
loop_
_entity_poly.entity_id
_entity_poly.type
_entity_poly.pdbx_seq_one_letter_code
_entity_poly.pdbx_strand_id
1 'polypeptide(L)'
;MATLRPVLLRCEYRVNPLGIEERQPRLSWLLETDQPQRRGQRQTAYQILVASSEANLRADRGDLWDSGRVASEQTSHIPYAGKPLTSGMECWWKVRVWDQEGR
;
A
#
# COMPACT_ATOMS: atom_id res chain seq x y z
N MET A 1 15.32 15.16 -9.67
CA MET A 1 14.50 14.00 -10.05
C MET A 1 13.36 13.96 -9.05
N ALA A 2 12.13 13.80 -9.53
CA ALA A 2 10.94 14.02 -8.71
C ALA A 2 10.57 12.74 -7.97
N THR A 3 10.50 12.79 -6.64
CA THR A 3 10.21 11.63 -5.80
C THR A 3 8.71 11.45 -5.66
N LEU A 4 8.17 10.28 -6.02
CA LEU A 4 6.79 9.93 -5.72
C LEU A 4 6.66 9.31 -4.32
N ARG A 5 5.69 9.82 -3.55
CA ARG A 5 5.43 9.35 -2.19
C ARG A 5 3.97 8.93 -2.05
N PRO A 6 3.70 7.71 -1.55
CA PRO A 6 2.35 7.32 -1.21
C PRO A 6 1.90 8.05 0.07
N VAL A 7 0.73 8.67 0.02
CA VAL A 7 0.11 9.38 1.14
C VAL A 7 -1.36 8.98 1.25
N LEU A 8 -2.00 9.38 2.35
CA LEU A 8 -3.42 9.11 2.61
C LEU A 8 -3.79 7.63 2.35
N LEU A 9 -3.06 6.74 3.01
CA LEU A 9 -3.29 5.30 2.95
C LEU A 9 -4.66 4.98 3.55
N ARG A 10 -5.47 4.20 2.83
CA ARG A 10 -6.81 3.80 3.23
C ARG A 10 -7.05 2.32 2.98
N CYS A 11 -7.84 1.73 3.88
CA CYS A 11 -8.42 0.41 3.73
C CYS A 11 -9.95 0.59 3.66
N GLU A 12 -10.60 0.03 2.65
CA GLU A 12 -12.05 0.20 2.44
C GLU A 12 -12.49 1.67 2.54
N TYR A 13 -11.74 2.55 1.84
CA TYR A 13 -11.96 4.01 1.77
C TYR A 13 -11.83 4.78 3.09
N ARG A 14 -11.42 4.13 4.17
CA ARG A 14 -11.27 4.72 5.51
C ARG A 14 -9.80 4.74 5.95
N VAL A 15 -9.42 5.74 6.73
CA VAL A 15 -8.09 5.82 7.37
C VAL A 15 -8.14 5.03 8.67
N ASN A 16 -7.22 4.07 8.84
CA ASN A 16 -7.08 3.21 10.01
C ASN A 16 -8.43 2.65 10.54
N PRO A 17 -9.25 2.00 9.69
CA PRO A 17 -10.56 1.52 10.12
C PRO A 17 -10.45 0.33 11.07
N LEU A 18 -11.44 0.22 11.96
CA LEU A 18 -11.70 -0.96 12.78
C LEU A 18 -12.92 -1.71 12.23
N GLY A 19 -13.00 -3.02 12.51
CA GLY A 19 -14.16 -3.84 12.16
C GLY A 19 -14.39 -4.00 10.65
N ILE A 20 -13.34 -4.33 9.90
CA ILE A 20 -13.45 -4.67 8.49
C ILE A 20 -13.90 -6.13 8.36
N GLU A 21 -15.07 -6.35 7.75
CA GLU A 21 -15.64 -7.70 7.56
C GLU A 21 -15.35 -8.29 6.16
N GLU A 22 -14.91 -7.46 5.22
CA GLU A 22 -14.49 -7.91 3.90
C GLU A 22 -13.26 -8.83 4.02
N ARG A 23 -13.31 -10.00 3.37
CA ARG A 23 -12.24 -11.00 3.43
C ARG A 23 -11.03 -10.60 2.61
N GLN A 24 -11.25 -9.83 1.54
CA GLN A 24 -10.21 -9.27 0.69
C GLN A 24 -10.33 -7.75 0.67
N PRO A 25 -10.03 -7.08 1.79
CA PRO A 25 -10.23 -5.64 1.88
C PRO A 25 -9.36 -4.90 0.87
N ARG A 26 -9.89 -3.80 0.34
CA ARG A 26 -9.29 -3.00 -0.71
C ARG A 26 -8.42 -1.91 -0.11
N LEU A 27 -7.17 -1.90 -0.55
CA LEU A 27 -6.19 -0.89 -0.20
C LEU A 27 -6.15 0.20 -1.27
N SER A 28 -5.92 1.43 -0.83
CA SER A 28 -5.71 2.58 -1.71
C SER A 28 -4.76 3.60 -1.09
N TRP A 29 -4.08 4.36 -1.93
CA TRP A 29 -3.22 5.47 -1.56
C TRP A 29 -3.33 6.59 -2.60
N LEU A 30 -2.97 7.79 -2.19
CA LEU A 30 -2.72 8.91 -3.10
C LEU A 30 -1.21 9.03 -3.35
N LEU A 31 -0.84 9.74 -4.41
CA LEU A 31 0.55 10.02 -4.74
C LEU A 31 0.80 11.52 -4.61
N GLU A 32 1.86 11.87 -3.88
CA GLU A 32 2.42 13.22 -3.85
C GLU A 32 3.80 13.21 -4.51
N THR A 33 4.18 14.38 -5.05
CA THR A 33 5.47 14.61 -5.68
C THR A 33 6.12 15.84 -5.04
N ASP A 34 7.44 15.80 -4.86
CA ASP A 34 8.24 16.96 -4.46
C ASP A 34 8.43 17.99 -5.59
N GLN A 35 7.97 17.69 -6.81
CA GLN A 35 7.99 18.59 -7.97
C GLN A 35 6.59 18.73 -8.59
N PRO A 36 5.66 19.48 -7.97
CA PRO A 36 4.27 19.59 -8.42
C PRO A 36 4.11 20.26 -9.80
N GLN A 37 5.12 21.01 -10.25
CA GLN A 37 5.12 21.64 -11.58
C GLN A 37 5.39 20.64 -12.72
N ARG A 38 5.96 19.46 -12.41
CA ARG A 38 6.16 18.41 -13.41
C ARG A 38 4.85 17.68 -13.69
N ARG A 39 4.47 17.64 -14.96
CA ARG A 39 3.28 16.92 -15.44
C ARG A 39 3.63 15.47 -15.78
N GLY A 40 2.62 14.60 -15.76
CA GLY A 40 2.75 13.22 -16.21
C GLY A 40 3.48 12.27 -15.24
N GLN A 41 3.78 12.73 -14.02
CA GLN A 41 4.31 11.87 -12.97
C GLN A 41 3.28 10.80 -12.59
N ARG A 42 3.72 9.54 -12.55
CA ARG A 42 2.89 8.40 -12.17
C ARG A 42 3.78 7.31 -11.58
N GLN A 43 3.19 6.45 -10.75
CA GLN A 43 3.86 5.22 -10.35
C GLN A 43 3.86 4.24 -11.53
N THR A 44 4.90 3.42 -11.63
CA THR A 44 5.04 2.31 -12.61
C THR A 44 4.95 0.95 -11.94
N ALA A 45 5.20 0.89 -10.64
CA ALA A 45 5.03 -0.31 -9.83
C ALA A 45 4.71 0.06 -8.38
N TYR A 46 4.21 -0.92 -7.64
CA TYR A 46 4.05 -0.83 -6.18
C TYR A 46 4.44 -2.15 -5.49
N GLN A 47 4.66 -2.08 -4.19
CA GLN A 47 4.76 -3.23 -3.31
C GLN A 47 4.09 -2.92 -2.00
N ILE A 48 3.20 -3.82 -1.59
CA ILE A 48 2.46 -3.75 -0.35
C ILE A 48 3.03 -4.80 0.61
N LEU A 49 3.30 -4.37 1.83
CA LEU A 49 3.57 -5.24 2.95
C LEU A 49 2.42 -5.14 3.94
N VAL A 50 1.91 -6.29 4.39
CA VAL A 50 0.92 -6.41 5.46
C VAL A 50 1.47 -7.34 6.53
N ALA A 51 1.37 -6.90 7.78
CA ALA A 51 1.98 -7.56 8.91
C ALA A 51 1.02 -7.66 10.10
N SER A 52 1.20 -8.69 10.92
CA SER A 52 0.41 -8.92 12.14
C SER A 52 0.83 -8.03 13.31
N SER A 53 1.92 -7.27 13.17
CA SER A 53 2.37 -6.30 14.16
C SER A 53 3.10 -5.12 13.52
N GLU A 54 3.08 -3.98 14.20
CA GLU A 54 3.84 -2.81 13.76
C GLU A 54 5.34 -3.09 13.71
N ALA A 55 5.87 -3.86 14.67
CA ALA A 55 7.29 -4.22 14.73
C ALA A 55 7.73 -5.03 13.49
N ASN A 56 6.90 -5.98 13.04
CA ASN A 56 7.14 -6.72 11.80
C ASN A 56 7.18 -5.78 10.60
N LEU A 57 6.20 -4.87 10.52
CA LEU A 57 6.11 -3.94 9.41
C LEU A 57 7.32 -2.97 9.37
N ARG A 58 7.76 -2.47 10.53
CA ARG A 58 8.96 -1.61 10.66
C ARG A 58 10.24 -2.35 10.25
N ALA A 59 10.29 -3.67 10.43
CA ALA A 59 11.39 -4.53 9.98
C ALA A 59 11.25 -5.04 8.53
N ASP A 60 10.38 -4.41 7.71
CA ASP A 60 10.09 -4.81 6.32
C ASP A 60 9.63 -6.27 6.17
N ARG A 61 8.99 -6.82 7.21
CA ARG A 61 8.46 -8.19 7.22
C ARG A 61 6.95 -8.20 7.07
N GLY A 62 6.47 -8.44 5.85
CA GLY A 62 5.06 -8.66 5.54
C GLY A 62 4.61 -10.09 5.84
N ASP A 63 4.50 -10.47 7.12
CA ASP A 63 4.21 -11.87 7.50
C ASP A 63 2.79 -12.34 7.15
N LEU A 64 1.86 -11.40 6.92
CA LEU A 64 0.52 -11.67 6.40
C LEU A 64 0.49 -11.60 4.87
N TRP A 65 1.17 -10.61 4.29
CA TRP A 65 1.29 -10.45 2.85
C TRP A 65 2.54 -9.65 2.47
N ASP A 66 3.22 -10.12 1.43
CA ASP A 66 4.13 -9.34 0.62
C ASP A 66 3.69 -9.51 -0.84
N SER A 67 3.27 -8.43 -1.49
CA SER A 67 2.86 -8.49 -2.90
C SER A 67 4.02 -8.73 -3.86
N GLY A 68 5.26 -8.58 -3.38
CA GLY A 68 6.42 -8.33 -4.22
C GLY A 68 6.25 -7.04 -5.02
N ARG A 69 7.15 -6.81 -5.99
CA ARG A 69 7.03 -5.69 -6.92
C ARG A 69 5.99 -6.03 -7.99
N VAL A 70 4.88 -5.31 -7.99
CA VAL A 70 3.81 -5.44 -8.99
C VAL A 70 3.94 -4.30 -10.00
N ALA A 71 4.19 -4.63 -11.27
CA ALA A 71 4.19 -3.66 -12.37
C ALA A 71 2.76 -3.21 -12.68
N SER A 72 2.34 -2.08 -12.11
CA SER A 72 1.00 -1.52 -12.28
C SER A 72 0.99 -0.06 -11.87
N GLU A 73 0.19 0.73 -12.56
CA GLU A 73 -0.05 2.14 -12.26
C GLU A 73 -1.23 2.34 -11.27
N GLN A 74 -1.95 1.27 -10.92
CA GLN A 74 -3.14 1.33 -10.05
C GLN A 74 -2.81 1.69 -8.60
N THR A 75 -3.46 2.73 -8.07
CA THR A 75 -3.28 3.21 -6.68
C THR A 75 -4.49 2.95 -5.78
N SER A 76 -5.54 2.34 -6.32
CA SER A 76 -6.83 2.21 -5.64
C SER A 76 -7.49 0.89 -5.98
N HIS A 77 -8.40 0.45 -5.10
CA HIS A 77 -9.09 -0.84 -5.20
C HIS A 77 -8.16 -2.05 -5.30
N ILE A 78 -6.98 -2.00 -4.66
CA ILE A 78 -6.06 -3.14 -4.66
C ILE A 78 -6.55 -4.17 -3.63
N PRO A 79 -7.08 -5.33 -4.06
CA PRO A 79 -7.58 -6.33 -3.11
C PRO A 79 -6.42 -6.94 -2.35
N TYR A 80 -6.58 -7.10 -1.04
CA TYR A 80 -5.67 -7.90 -0.24
C TYR A 80 -5.60 -9.33 -0.78
N ALA A 81 -4.39 -9.79 -1.11
CA ALA A 81 -4.13 -11.10 -1.70
C ALA A 81 -3.21 -11.98 -0.84
N GLY A 82 -3.13 -11.69 0.46
CA GLY A 82 -2.29 -12.42 1.41
C GLY A 82 -2.97 -13.60 2.09
N LYS A 83 -2.39 -14.00 3.23
CA LYS A 83 -2.95 -15.06 4.09
C LYS A 83 -4.36 -14.69 4.58
N PRO A 84 -5.28 -15.65 4.78
CA PRO A 84 -6.60 -15.37 5.32
C PRO A 84 -6.55 -14.56 6.62
N LEU A 85 -7.34 -13.48 6.67
CA LEU A 85 -7.50 -12.66 7.88
C LEU A 85 -8.57 -13.28 8.77
N THR A 86 -8.34 -13.25 10.09
CA THR A 86 -9.29 -13.77 11.08
C THR A 86 -9.96 -12.63 11.83
N SER A 87 -11.12 -12.91 12.44
CA SER A 87 -11.84 -11.93 13.26
C SER A 87 -10.94 -11.38 14.39
N GLY A 88 -11.02 -10.06 14.61
CA GLY A 88 -10.24 -9.37 15.63
C GLY A 88 -8.75 -9.23 15.34
N MET A 89 -8.25 -9.69 14.19
CA MET A 89 -6.84 -9.55 13.82
C MET A 89 -6.51 -8.10 13.46
N GLU A 90 -5.65 -7.48 14.26
CA GLU A 90 -5.06 -6.20 13.90
C GLU A 90 -4.02 -6.41 12.79
N CYS A 91 -4.11 -5.57 11.75
CA CYS A 91 -3.24 -5.65 10.59
C CYS A 91 -2.58 -4.29 10.36
N TRP A 92 -1.27 -4.32 10.16
CA TRP A 92 -0.45 -3.16 9.86
C TRP A 92 -0.03 -3.27 8.40
N TRP A 93 -0.09 -2.17 7.65
CA TRP A 93 0.37 -2.21 6.26
C TRP A 93 1.09 -0.94 5.85
N LYS A 94 1.98 -1.09 4.87
CA LYS A 94 2.63 0.01 4.17
C LYS A 94 2.74 -0.33 2.69
N VAL A 95 2.93 0.71 1.89
CA VAL A 95 3.20 0.59 0.46
C VAL A 95 4.43 1.41 0.11
N ARG A 96 5.26 0.86 -0.77
CA ARG A 96 6.26 1.61 -1.53
C ARG A 96 5.88 1.59 -3.00
N VAL A 97 6.28 2.62 -3.72
CA VAL A 97 5.96 2.82 -5.13
C VAL A 97 7.24 3.06 -5.90
N TRP A 98 7.21 2.79 -7.20
CA TRP A 98 8.29 3.14 -8.12
C TRP A 98 7.78 4.19 -9.10
N ASP A 99 8.58 5.21 -9.39
CA ASP A 99 8.29 6.19 -10.44
C ASP A 99 8.72 5.73 -11.84
N GLN A 100 8.65 6.63 -12.83
CA GLN A 100 9.06 6.39 -14.22
C GLN A 100 10.58 6.20 -14.39
N GLU A 101 11.38 6.67 -13.43
CA GLU A 101 12.83 6.51 -13.40
C GLU A 101 13.23 5.23 -12.64
N GLY A 102 12.25 4.48 -12.12
CA GLY A 102 12.46 3.24 -11.37
C GLY A 102 12.93 3.47 -9.93
N ARG A 103 12.62 4.63 -9.35
CA ARG A 103 12.95 5.00 -7.97
C ARG A 103 11.79 4.84 -7.01
#